data_AF-A0A2M9TD55-F1
#
_entry.id   AF-A0A2M9TD55-F1
#
_cell.length_a   1.000
_cell.length_b   1.000
_cell.length_c   1.000
_cell.angle_alpha   90.00
_cell.angle_beta   90.00
_cell.angle_gamma   90.00
#
_symmetry.space_group_name_H-M   'P 1'
#
loop_
_entity.id
_entity.type
_entity.pdbx_description
1 polymer ?
#
loop_
_entity_poly.entity_id
_entity_poly.type
_entity_poly.pdbx_seq_one_letter_code
_entity_poly.pdbx_strand_id
1 'polypeptide(L)'
;MKITSPDMLAKALKEARSHNGMSQKDAAEQVGIKQATVSAFENHPEKSRVETLFKLMAALGLELHVAKRESKQSEQVWDEEW
;
A
#
# COMPACT_ATOMS: atom_id res chain seq x y z
N MET A 1 7.43 6.81 -1.06
CA MET A 1 6.28 7.34 -0.29
C MET A 1 6.20 6.56 1.02
N LYS A 2 5.89 7.21 2.16
CA LYS A 2 5.64 6.51 3.42
C LYS A 2 4.16 6.14 3.50
N ILE A 3 3.85 4.87 3.67
CA ILE A 3 2.48 4.38 3.81
C ILE A 3 2.25 4.03 5.29
N THR A 4 1.33 4.73 5.94
CA THR A 4 1.07 4.57 7.38
C THR A 4 -0.41 4.36 7.73
N SER A 5 -1.28 4.20 6.74
CA SER A 5 -2.69 3.86 6.94
C SER A 5 -3.19 2.87 5.88
N PRO A 6 -4.28 2.12 6.16
CA PRO A 6 -4.91 1.24 5.17
C PRO A 6 -5.30 1.97 3.88
N ASP A 7 -5.87 3.18 3.97
CA ASP A 7 -6.29 3.96 2.79
C ASP A 7 -5.11 4.36 1.90
N MET A 8 -3.99 4.75 2.50
CA MET A 8 -2.77 5.06 1.74
C MET A 8 -2.24 3.83 1.02
N LEU A 9 -2.30 2.66 1.67
CA LEU A 9 -1.89 1.39 1.09
C LEU A 9 -2.80 1.01 -0.09
N ALA A 10 -4.12 1.08 0.11
CA ALA A 10 -5.10 0.77 -0.92
C ALA A 10 -4.96 1.67 -2.13
N LYS A 11 -4.77 2.99 -1.92
CA LYS A 11 -4.55 3.96 -2.98
C LYS A 11 -3.27 3.65 -3.75
N ALA A 12 -2.16 3.37 -3.07
CA ALA A 12 -0.89 3.04 -3.72
C ALA A 12 -1.00 1.77 -4.59
N LEU A 13 -1.66 0.72 -4.10
CA LEU A 13 -1.88 -0.50 -4.89
C LEU A 13 -2.84 -0.28 -6.07
N LYS A 14 -3.89 0.52 -5.89
CA LYS A 14 -4.82 0.90 -6.97
C LYS A 14 -4.12 1.69 -8.08
N GLU A 15 -3.24 2.62 -7.70
CA GLU A 15 -2.42 3.38 -8.63
C GLU A 15 -1.47 2.45 -9.38
N ALA A 16 -0.74 1.58 -8.68
CA ALA A 16 0.14 0.60 -9.32
C ALA A 16 -0.60 -0.31 -10.31
N ARG A 17 -1.79 -0.82 -9.92
CA ARG A 17 -2.65 -1.58 -10.83
C ARG A 17 -3.02 -0.81 -12.09
N SER A 18 -3.41 0.46 -11.92
CA SER A 18 -3.82 1.32 -13.04
C SER A 18 -2.63 1.67 -13.95
N HIS A 19 -1.44 1.88 -13.40
CA HIS A 19 -0.20 2.09 -14.17
C HIS A 19 0.20 0.85 -14.98
N ASN A 20 -0.07 -0.33 -14.46
CA ASN A 20 0.12 -1.60 -15.19
C ASN A 20 -0.97 -1.86 -16.24
N GLY A 21 -1.94 -0.96 -16.43
CA GLY A 21 -3.04 -1.13 -17.38
C GLY A 21 -4.02 -2.25 -17.03
N MET A 22 -3.97 -2.76 -15.79
CA MET A 22 -4.80 -3.88 -15.35
C MET A 22 -6.15 -3.38 -14.83
N SER A 23 -7.24 -4.02 -15.21
CA SER A 23 -8.52 -3.86 -14.53
C SER A 23 -8.51 -4.58 -13.17
N GLN A 24 -9.48 -4.29 -12.31
CA GLN A 24 -9.65 -5.04 -11.06
C GLN A 24 -9.93 -6.53 -11.31
N LYS A 25 -10.54 -6.87 -12.46
CA LYS A 25 -10.80 -8.25 -12.85
C LYS A 25 -9.50 -8.97 -13.22
N ASP A 26 -8.66 -8.34 -14.03
CA ASP A 26 -7.38 -8.93 -14.47
C ASP A 26 -6.48 -9.25 -13.27
N ALA A 27 -6.36 -8.31 -12.33
CA ALA A 27 -5.59 -8.51 -11.11
C ALA A 27 -6.18 -9.62 -10.21
N ALA A 28 -7.50 -9.76 -10.18
CA ALA A 28 -8.16 -10.79 -9.39
C ALA A 28 -7.95 -12.20 -9.96
N GLU A 29 -8.05 -12.34 -11.29
CA GLU A 29 -7.90 -13.60 -12.01
C GLU A 29 -6.48 -14.16 -11.88
N GLN A 30 -5.46 -13.30 -11.94
CA GLN A 30 -4.06 -13.70 -11.84
C GLN A 30 -3.72 -14.42 -10.51
N VAL A 31 -4.47 -14.16 -9.44
CA VAL A 31 -4.22 -14.70 -8.10
C VAL A 31 -5.42 -15.43 -7.51
N GLY A 32 -6.42 -15.77 -8.34
CA GLY A 32 -7.54 -16.63 -7.96
C GLY A 32 -8.47 -16.05 -6.89
N ILE A 33 -8.73 -14.74 -6.91
CA ILE A 33 -9.71 -14.08 -6.03
C ILE A 33 -10.86 -13.47 -6.83
N LYS A 34 -11.93 -13.04 -6.13
CA LYS A 34 -13.05 -12.35 -6.80
C LYS A 34 -12.68 -10.90 -7.10
N GLN A 35 -13.10 -10.37 -8.25
CA GLN A 35 -12.94 -8.94 -8.56
C GLN A 35 -13.57 -8.05 -7.48
N ALA A 36 -14.71 -8.46 -6.90
CA ALA A 36 -15.34 -7.76 -5.78
C ALA A 36 -14.42 -7.65 -4.54
N THR A 37 -13.53 -8.63 -4.33
CA THR A 37 -12.52 -8.58 -3.27
C THR A 37 -11.47 -7.52 -3.54
N VAL A 38 -11.04 -7.35 -4.81
CA VAL A 38 -10.13 -6.27 -5.22
C VAL A 38 -10.80 -4.90 -5.04
N SER A 39 -12.05 -4.77 -5.49
CA SER A 39 -12.83 -3.54 -5.31
C SER A 39 -13.03 -3.18 -3.84
N ALA A 40 -13.35 -4.17 -3.00
CA ALA A 40 -13.48 -3.97 -1.55
C ALA A 40 -12.17 -3.54 -0.92
N PHE A 41 -11.04 -4.14 -1.32
CA PHE A 41 -9.72 -3.71 -0.85
C PHE A 41 -9.42 -2.27 -1.26
N GLU A 42 -9.71 -1.88 -2.50
CA GLU A 42 -9.41 -0.54 -3.02
C GLU A 42 -10.27 0.58 -2.44
N ASN A 43 -11.49 0.27 -1.98
CA ASN A 43 -12.45 1.27 -1.49
C ASN A 43 -12.67 1.20 0.03
N HIS A 44 -12.49 0.03 0.66
CA HIS A 44 -12.75 -0.24 2.07
C HIS A 44 -11.67 -1.18 2.68
N PRO A 45 -10.41 -0.72 2.77
CA PRO A 45 -9.28 -1.56 3.14
C PRO A 45 -9.26 -2.00 4.61
N GLU A 46 -10.05 -1.40 5.50
CA GLU A 46 -9.94 -1.55 6.96
C GLU A 46 -10.24 -2.97 7.44
N LYS A 47 -11.07 -3.71 6.69
CA LYS A 47 -11.43 -5.11 6.99
C LYS A 47 -10.79 -6.10 6.02
N SER A 48 -9.87 -5.64 5.18
CA SER A 48 -9.17 -6.52 4.25
C SER A 48 -8.23 -7.45 4.99
N ARG A 49 -8.22 -8.72 4.56
CA ARG A 49 -7.28 -9.70 5.10
C ARG A 49 -5.89 -9.39 4.58
N VAL A 50 -4.88 -9.62 5.42
CA VAL A 50 -3.46 -9.55 5.03
C VAL A 50 -3.17 -10.51 3.85
N GLU A 51 -3.83 -11.66 3.80
CA GLU A 51 -3.76 -12.57 2.65
C GLU A 51 -4.17 -11.91 1.33
N THR A 52 -5.26 -11.12 1.33
CA THR A 52 -5.72 -10.39 0.13
C THR A 52 -4.69 -9.36 -0.31
N LEU A 53 -4.07 -8.64 0.63
CA LEU A 53 -2.99 -7.70 0.35
C LEU A 53 -1.84 -8.39 -0.38
N PHE A 54 -1.34 -9.51 0.16
CA PHE A 54 -0.21 -10.22 -0.46
C PHE A 54 -0.56 -10.84 -1.82
N LYS A 55 -1.79 -11.34 -1.99
CA LYS A 55 -2.27 -11.79 -3.31
C LYS A 55 -2.29 -10.63 -4.32
N LEU A 56 -2.81 -9.47 -3.94
CA LEU A 56 -2.79 -8.30 -4.83
C LEU A 56 -1.38 -7.83 -5.16
N MET A 57 -0.48 -7.77 -4.17
CA MET A 57 0.92 -7.44 -4.42
C MET A 57 1.58 -8.43 -5.38
N ALA A 58 1.31 -9.74 -5.24
CA ALA A 58 1.82 -10.76 -6.16
C ALA A 58 1.29 -10.57 -7.59
N ALA A 59 0.00 -10.25 -7.76
CA ALA A 59 -0.57 -9.93 -9.08
C ALA A 59 0.13 -8.72 -9.73
N LEU A 60 0.49 -7.72 -8.91
CA LEU A 60 1.09 -6.47 -9.35
C LEU A 60 2.62 -6.51 -9.46
N GLY A 61 3.27 -7.61 -9.09
CA GLY A 61 4.73 -7.71 -9.04
C GLY A 61 5.38 -6.82 -7.99
N LEU A 62 4.70 -6.60 -6.86
CA LEU A 62 5.13 -5.74 -5.76
C LEU A 62 5.57 -6.55 -4.54
N GLU A 63 6.42 -5.93 -3.72
CA GLU A 63 6.84 -6.44 -2.41
C GLU A 63 6.65 -5.38 -1.30
N LEU A 64 6.62 -5.82 -0.04
CA LEU A 64 6.44 -4.97 1.12
C LEU A 64 7.73 -4.86 1.93
N HIS A 65 8.19 -3.62 2.14
CA HIS A 65 9.29 -3.30 3.06
C HIS A 65 8.74 -2.61 4.30
N VAL A 66 9.09 -3.12 5.48
CA VAL A 66 8.77 -2.48 6.77
C VAL A 66 10.00 -1.73 7.26
N ALA A 67 9.84 -0.45 7.56
CA ALA A 67 10.92 0.44 7.99
C ALA A 67 10.56 1.17 9.28
N LYS A 68 11.59 1.60 10.03
CA LYS A 68 11.41 2.45 11.22
C LYS A 68 10.77 3.77 10.81
N ARG A 69 9.77 4.23 11.56
CA ARG A 69 9.22 5.57 11.38
C ARG A 69 10.32 6.58 11.73
N GLU A 70 10.63 7.47 10.79
CA GLU A 70 11.50 8.62 11.08
C GLU A 70 10.86 9.44 12.20
N SER A 71 11.50 9.45 13.37
CA SER A 71 11.27 10.46 14.38
C SER A 71 11.84 11.76 13.84
N LYS A 72 11.05 12.85 13.83
CA LYS A 72 11.64 14.19 13.74
C LYS A 72 12.58 14.29 14.94
N GLN A 73 13.90 14.14 14.73
CA GLN A 73 14.85 14.69 15.68
C GLN A 73 14.52 16.18 15.71
N SER A 74 14.12 16.67 16.88
CA SER A 74 14.13 18.10 17.14
C SER A 74 15.49 18.62 16.67
N GLU A 75 15.49 19.52 15.70
CA GLU A 75 16.59 20.45 15.49
C GLU A 75 16.73 21.25 16.79
N GLN A 76 17.42 20.68 17.77
CA GLN A 76 18.02 21.45 18.83
C GLN A 76 19.31 22.00 18.25
N VAL A 77 19.17 23.03 17.42
CA VAL A 77 20.24 23.98 17.15
C VAL A 77 20.42 24.76 18.44
N TRP A 78 21.36 24.31 19.27
CA TRP A 78 21.91 25.13 20.34
C TRP A 78 22.96 26.02 19.70
N ASP A 79 22.58 27.22 19.29
CA ASP A 79 23.53 28.30 19.01
C ASP A 79 23.98 28.87 20.37
N GLU A 80 24.96 28.23 21.00
CA GLU A 80 25.78 28.88 22.03
C GLU A 80 26.86 29.71 21.31
N GLU A 81 26.55 30.98 21.04
CA GLU A 81 27.60 31.98 20.84
C GLU A 81 28.21 32.33 22.21
N TRP A 82 29.53 32.13 22.31
CA TRP A 82 30.39 32.57 23.42
C TRP A 82 30.67 34.07 23.36
#